data_AF-A0AA41Z1M3-F1
#
_entry.id   AF-A0AA41Z1M3-F1
#
_cell.length_a   1.000
_cell.length_b   1.000
_cell.length_c   1.000
_cell.angle_alpha   90.00
_cell.angle_beta   90.00
_cell.angle_gamma   90.00
#
_symmetry.space_group_name_H-M   'P 1'
#
loop_
_entity.id
_entity.type
_entity.pdbx_description
1 polymer ?
#
loop_
_entity_poly.entity_id
_entity_poly.type
_entity_poly.pdbx_seq_one_letter_code
_entity_poly.pdbx_strand_id
1 'polypeptide(L)' 'MRVGAEAAPYDQKEQLKRRGYRWNDGRDGRPRAWWREVDEDMLTAEVSFLQREIYLREVWPHTQRLTAFDRYKAEP' A
#
# COMPACT_ATOMS: atom_id res chain seq x y z
N MET A 1 1.16 -6.20 8.86
CA MET A 1 0.16 -6.13 7.77
C MET A 1 0.73 -5.33 6.61
N ARG A 2 0.41 -5.67 5.36
CA ARG A 2 0.69 -4.82 4.20
C ARG A 2 -0.58 -4.11 3.81
N VAL A 3 -0.46 -2.82 3.53
CA VAL A 3 -1.55 -2.00 2.98
C VAL A 3 -1.17 -1.61 1.57
N GLY A 4 -2.05 -1.90 0.63
CA GLY A 4 -1.94 -1.51 -0.77
C GLY A 4 -2.84 -0.31 -1.06
N ALA A 5 -2.28 0.71 -1.69
CA ALA A 5 -3.01 1.81 -2.30
C ALA A 5 -3.01 1.62 -3.83
N GLU A 6 -3.92 0.77 -4.29
CA GLU A 6 -4.17 0.49 -5.71
C GLU A 6 -4.92 1.66 -6.37
N ALA A 7 -4.51 2.06 -7.57
CA ALA A 7 -5.11 3.20 -8.28
C ALA A 7 -5.08 4.53 -7.49
N ALA A 8 -4.10 4.74 -6.61
CA ALA A 8 -3.91 6.02 -5.94
C ALA A 8 -3.68 7.15 -6.97
N PRO A 9 -4.25 8.36 -6.75
CA PRO A 9 -4.05 9.49 -7.67
C PRO A 9 -2.56 9.86 -7.78
N TYR A 10 -2.13 10.26 -8.98
CA TYR A 10 -0.74 10.67 -9.22
C TYR A 10 -0.30 11.84 -8.34
N ASP A 11 -1.23 12.74 -7.99
CA ASP A 11 -0.98 13.88 -7.11
C ASP A 11 -0.55 13.43 -5.70
N GLN A 12 -1.15 12.34 -5.21
CA GLN A 12 -0.91 11.82 -3.87
C GLN A 12 0.29 10.89 -3.76
N LYS A 13 1.02 10.66 -4.86
CA LYS A 13 2.25 9.86 -4.86
C LYS A 13 3.30 10.42 -3.90
N GLU A 14 3.41 11.75 -3.78
CA GLU A 14 4.43 12.39 -2.95
C GLU A 14 4.09 12.24 -1.46
N GLN A 15 2.80 12.27 -1.11
CA GLN A 15 2.34 11.96 0.24
C GLN A 15 2.63 10.51 0.61
N LEU A 16 2.32 9.57 -0.29
CA LEU A 16 2.61 8.15 -0.12
C LEU A 16 4.12 7.91 0.07
N LYS A 17 4.97 8.50 -0.79
CA LYS A 17 6.43 8.44 -0.64
C LYS A 17 6.92 9.02 0.69
N ARG A 18 6.41 10.19 1.09
CA ARG A 18 6.78 10.83 2.37
C ARG A 18 6.44 9.95 3.57
N ARG A 19 5.35 9.20 3.48
CA ARG A 19 4.96 8.19 4.47
C ARG A 19 5.76 6.89 4.34
N GLY A 20 6.60 6.70 3.34
CA GLY A 20 7.41 5.49 3.16
C GLY A 20 6.68 4.37 2.42
N TYR A 21 5.65 4.68 1.64
CA TYR A 21 5.10 3.72 0.68
C TYR A 21 6.11 3.45 -0.44
N ARG A 22 6.11 2.22 -0.92
CA ARG A 22 6.90 1.77 -2.06
C ARG A 22 5.99 1.55 -3.26
N TRP A 23 6.40 2.09 -4.41
CA TRP A 23 5.73 1.85 -5.68
C TRP A 23 6.16 0.50 -6.25
N ASN A 24 5.17 -0.31 -6.64
CA ASN A 24 5.41 -1.47 -7.49
C ASN A 24 5.06 -1.09 -8.93
N ASP A 25 6.05 -1.14 -9.83
CA ASP A 25 5.86 -0.80 -11.25
C ASP A 25 5.26 -1.96 -12.06
N GLY A 26 5.00 -3.10 -11.41
CA GLY A 26 4.42 -4.30 -11.98
C GLY A 26 5.34 -5.09 -12.90
N ARG A 27 6.64 -4.75 -12.89
CA ARG A 27 7.68 -5.51 -13.60
C ARG A 27 7.90 -6.90 -12.99
N ASP A 28 7.61 -7.07 -11.70
CA ASP A 28 7.65 -8.35 -10.97
C ASP A 28 6.39 -9.22 -11.17
N GLY A 29 5.57 -8.95 -12.20
CA GLY A 29 4.32 -9.69 -12.44
C GLY A 29 3.18 -9.38 -11.47
N ARG A 30 3.36 -8.41 -10.57
CA ARG A 30 2.34 -7.91 -9.63
C ARG A 30 1.62 -6.67 -10.20
N PRO A 31 0.39 -6.36 -9.78
CA PRO A 31 -0.28 -5.13 -10.22
C PRO A 31 0.48 -3.88 -9.77
N ARG A 32 0.36 -2.81 -10.58
CA ARG A 32 0.95 -1.50 -10.29
C ARG A 32 0.25 -0.85 -9.11
N ALA A 33 0.91 -0.78 -7.96
CA ALA A 33 0.31 -0.28 -6.74
C ALA A 33 1.36 0.26 -5.76
N TRP A 34 0.95 1.23 -4.96
CA TRP A 34 1.72 1.66 -3.78
C TRP A 34 1.47 0.70 -2.63
N TRP A 35 2.49 0.38 -1.85
CA TRP A 35 2.33 -0.48 -0.69
C TRP A 35 3.24 -0.07 0.47
N ARG A 36 2.78 -0.31 1.69
CA ARG A 36 3.58 -0.14 2.92
C ARG A 36 3.26 -1.25 3.92
N GLU A 37 4.23 -1.61 4.75
CA GLU A 37 4.02 -2.49 5.90
C GLU A 37 3.71 -1.64 7.14
N VAL A 38 2.63 -1.99 7.84
CA VAL A 38 2.19 -1.39 9.11
C VAL A 38 1.75 -2.49 10.06
N ASP A 39 1.78 -2.25 11.36
CA ASP A 39 1.25 -3.17 12.36
C ASP A 39 -0.27 -3.33 12.25
N GLU A 40 -0.82 -4.41 12.80
CA GLU A 40 -2.26 -4.68 12.77
C GLU A 40 -3.05 -3.57 13.48
N ASP A 41 -2.57 -3.09 14.64
CA ASP A 41 -3.14 -1.94 15.34
C ASP A 41 -3.13 -0.63 14.53
N MET A 42 -2.14 -0.47 13.64
CA MET A 42 -2.03 0.71 12.78
C MET A 42 -2.84 0.58 11.49
N LEU A 43 -3.33 -0.61 11.16
CA LEU A 43 -4.04 -0.88 9.91
C LEU A 43 -5.26 0.01 9.75
N THR A 44 -6.08 0.12 10.79
CA THR A 44 -7.33 0.89 10.77
C THR A 44 -7.07 2.38 10.61
N ALA A 45 -6.03 2.90 11.29
CA ALA A 45 -5.59 4.29 11.13
C ALA A 45 -5.08 4.54 9.71
N GLU A 46 -4.39 3.55 9.13
CA GLU A 46 -3.84 3.65 7.79
C GLU A 46 -4.89 3.60 6.70
N VAL A 47 -5.86 2.71 6.81
CA VAL A 47 -7.04 2.66 5.94
C VAL A 47 -7.79 3.99 5.98
N SER A 48 -8.00 4.54 7.19
CA SER A 48 -8.67 5.82 7.38
C SER A 48 -7.90 6.98 6.74
N PHE A 49 -6.56 6.97 6.85
CA PHE A 49 -5.69 7.94 6.16
C PHE A 49 -5.81 7.80 4.63
N LEU A 50 -5.76 6.58 4.10
CA LEU A 50 -5.89 6.37 2.67
C LEU A 50 -7.23 6.88 2.16
N GLN A 51 -8.33 6.59 2.87
CA GLN A 51 -9.65 7.07 2.50
C GLN A 51 -9.76 8.60 2.53
N ARG A 52 -9.27 9.24 3.59
CA ARG A 52 -9.44 10.69 3.81
C ARG A 52 -8.42 11.55 3.09
N GLU A 53 -7.17 11.11 3.00
CA GLU A 53 -6.10 11.92 2.43
C GLU A 53 -5.78 11.48 1.00
N ILE A 54 -5.71 10.18 0.70
CA ILE A 54 -5.25 9.71 -0.62
C ILE A 54 -6.38 9.62 -1.63
N TYR A 55 -7.45 8.92 -1.28
CA TYR A 55 -8.56 8.67 -2.20
C TYR A 55 -9.64 9.74 -2.10
N LEU A 56 -9.72 10.45 -0.97
CA LEU A 56 -10.79 11.41 -0.67
C LEU A 56 -12.20 10.76 -0.80
N ARG A 57 -12.29 9.46 -0.54
CA ARG A 57 -13.51 8.65 -0.61
C ARG A 57 -13.37 7.39 0.25
N GLU A 58 -14.50 6.82 0.63
CA GLU A 58 -14.57 5.54 1.33
C GLU A 58 -14.25 4.38 0.37
N VAL A 59 -12.95 4.12 0.19
CA VAL A 59 -12.44 2.92 -0.48
C VAL A 59 -11.87 1.95 0.52
N TRP A 60 -11.90 0.67 0.17
CA TRP A 60 -11.30 -0.39 0.97
C TRP A 60 -9.97 -0.79 0.33
N PRO A 61 -8.83 -0.21 0.78
CA PRO A 61 -7.52 -0.59 0.27
C PRO A 61 -7.25 -2.06 0.57
N HIS A 62 -6.57 -2.75 -0.34
CA HIS A 62 -6.24 -4.15 -0.15
C HIS A 62 -5.25 -4.30 1.01
N THR A 63 -5.61 -5.10 2.00
CA THR A 63 -4.76 -5.38 3.15
C THR A 63 -4.39 -6.86 3.14
N GLN A 64 -3.10 -7.15 3.24
CA GLN A 64 -2.59 -8.51 3.15
C GLN A 64 -1.67 -8.80 4.33
N ARG A 65 -1.91 -9.91 5.03
CA ARG A 65 -1.02 -10.35 6.11
C ARG A 65 0.25 -10.96 5.52
N LEU A 66 1.27 -10.13 5.32
CA LEU A 66 2.59 -10.64 4.93
C LEU A 66 3.21 -11.39 6.11
N THR A 67 3.54 -12.66 5.87
CA THR A 67 4.48 -13.41 6.72
C THR A 67 5.90 -13.16 6.22
N ALA A 68 6.92 -13.39 7.04
CA ALA A 68 8.32 -13.23 6.63
C ALA A 68 8.67 -14.00 5.32
N PHE A 69 7.92 -15.06 4.99
CA PHE A 69 8.04 -15.85 3.77
C PHE A 69 7.59 -15.12 2.48
N ASP A 70 6.61 -14.21 2.55
CA ASP A 70 6.15 -13.48 1.35
C ASP A 70 7.14 -12.43 0.86
N ARG A 71 8.09 -12.00 1.72
CA ARG A 71 9.16 -11.08 1.31
C ARG A 71 10.16 -11.71 0.36
N TYR A 72 10.35 -13.03 0.41
CA TYR A 72 11.38 -13.73 -0.35
C TYR A 72 10.91 -14.24 -1.72
N LYS A 73 9.61 -14.24 -2.01
CA LYS A 73 9.07 -14.74 -3.31
C LYS A 73 9.14 -13.74 -4.48
N ALA A 74 9.90 -12.65 -4.36
CA ALA A 74 10.07 -11.67 -5.42
C ALA A 74 11.42 -11.80 -6.15
N GLU A 75 11.91 -13.03 -6.33
CA GLU A 75 13.04 -13.34 -7.23
C GLU A 75 12.82 -14.72 -7.85
N PRO A 76 12.75 -14.79 -9.18
CA PRO A 76 13.78 -15.50 -9.94
C PRO A 76 14.49 -14.64 -10.99
#